data_AF-A0A2D4JJL3-F1
#
_entry.id   AF-A0A2D4JJL3-F1
#
_cell.length_a   1.000
_cell.length_b   1.000
_cell.length_c   1.000
_cell.angle_alpha   90.00
_cell.angle_beta   90.00
_cell.angle_gamma   90.00
#
_symmetry.space_group_name_H-M   'P 1'
#
loop_
_entity.id
_entity.type
_entity.pdbx_description
1 polymer ?
#
loop_
_entity_poly.entity_id
_entity_poly.type
_entity_poly.pdbx_seq_one_letter_code
_entity_poly.pdbx_strand_id
1 'polypeptide(L)'
;YEFSVIFDTSHLSGEEEILSFLVSAQSGNMEHNLQDNSLMLTVPLMHEVDSSITGTVSPSSFIYGESVAVSQFTKLEDFECHFQDLNFTLQVKELCSKAMFASGLINIPGILLNIMKRGQWM
;
A
#
# COMPACT_ATOMS: atom_id res chain seq x y z
N TYR A 1 13.01 -38.47 -20.80
CA TYR A 1 12.58 -38.48 -19.39
C TYR A 1 12.44 -37.03 -19.00
N GLU A 2 11.27 -36.61 -18.55
CA GLU A 2 11.00 -35.25 -18.11
C GLU A 2 10.79 -35.29 -16.61
N PHE A 3 11.33 -34.32 -15.88
CA PHE A 3 11.10 -34.20 -14.45
C PHE A 3 10.75 -32.76 -14.12
N SER A 4 9.86 -32.60 -13.15
CA SER A 4 9.43 -31.31 -12.63
C SER A 4 9.86 -31.19 -11.18
N VAL A 5 10.34 -30.02 -10.80
CA VAL A 5 10.69 -29.69 -9.41
C VAL A 5 9.78 -28.55 -8.96
N ILE A 6 9.23 -28.67 -7.75
CA ILE A 6 8.36 -27.67 -7.13
C ILE A 6 9.10 -27.09 -5.93
N PHE A 7 9.16 -25.77 -5.85
CA PHE A 7 9.74 -25.03 -4.74
C PHE A 7 8.64 -24.28 -4.00
N ASP A 8 8.63 -24.38 -2.67
CA ASP A 8 7.77 -23.54 -1.83
C ASP A 8 8.46 -22.20 -1.58
N THR A 9 7.80 -21.12 -2.00
CA THR A 9 8.30 -19.75 -1.91
C THR A 9 7.53 -18.90 -0.89
N SER A 10 6.73 -19.52 -0.02
CA SER A 10 5.85 -18.84 0.94
C SER A 10 6.57 -17.95 1.96
N HIS A 11 7.84 -18.24 2.25
CA HIS A 11 8.62 -17.56 3.30
C HIS A 11 9.72 -16.62 2.76
N LEU A 12 9.67 -16.23 1.49
CA LEU A 12 10.63 -15.26 0.95
C LEU A 12 10.47 -13.91 1.67
N SER A 13 11.56 -13.40 2.25
CA SER A 13 11.59 -12.20 3.12
C SER A 13 11.22 -10.90 2.42
N GLY A 14 11.07 -10.92 1.09
CA GLY A 14 10.63 -9.77 0.29
C GLY A 14 11.64 -8.63 0.18
N GLU A 15 12.88 -8.86 0.63
CA GLU A 15 14.00 -7.94 0.41
C GLU A 15 14.54 -8.06 -1.02
N GLU A 16 14.39 -9.23 -1.63
CA GLU A 16 14.82 -9.55 -2.99
C GLU A 16 13.70 -9.27 -4.00
N GLU A 17 14.02 -8.62 -5.11
CA GLU A 17 13.09 -8.35 -6.23
C GLU A 17 13.08 -9.48 -7.26
N ILE A 18 14.10 -10.35 -7.27
CA ILE A 18 14.29 -11.40 -8.27
C ILE A 18 14.67 -12.70 -7.60
N LEU A 19 13.93 -13.76 -7.88
CA LEU A 19 14.29 -15.14 -7.52
C LEU A 19 15.08 -15.78 -8.65
N SER A 20 16.30 -16.23 -8.36
CA SER A 20 17.20 -16.84 -9.35
C SER A 20 17.42 -18.33 -9.07
N PHE A 21 17.20 -19.17 -10.08
CA PHE A 21 17.48 -20.60 -10.05
C PHE A 21 18.65 -20.92 -10.97
N LEU A 22 19.70 -21.51 -10.42
CA LEU A 22 20.81 -22.04 -11.19
C LEU A 22 20.64 -23.55 -11.33
N VAL A 23 20.39 -24.01 -12.56
CA VAL A 23 20.31 -25.43 -12.89
C VAL A 23 21.62 -25.81 -13.57
N SER A 24 22.37 -26.75 -13.00
CA SER A 24 23.62 -27.24 -13.59
C SER A 24 23.60 -28.76 -13.72
N ALA A 25 24.00 -29.27 -14.88
CA ALA A 25 24.07 -30.70 -15.17
C ALA A 25 25.52 -31.18 -15.15
N GLN A 26 25.84 -32.23 -14.40
CA GLN A 26 27.21 -32.78 -14.35
C GLN A 26 27.23 -34.22 -14.86
N SER A 27 28.33 -34.59 -15.52
CA SER A 27 28.57 -35.98 -15.95
C SER A 27 29.79 -36.53 -15.22
N GLY A 28 29.69 -37.79 -14.78
CA GLY A 28 30.82 -38.52 -14.22
C GLY A 28 31.77 -39.10 -15.28
N ASN A 29 31.55 -38.81 -16.57
CA ASN A 29 32.45 -39.26 -17.63
C ASN A 29 33.77 -38.46 -17.57
N MET A 30 34.86 -39.13 -17.21
CA MET A 30 36.18 -38.51 -17.09
C MET A 30 36.82 -38.16 -18.45
N GLU A 31 36.38 -38.78 -19.54
CA GLU A 31 36.97 -38.58 -20.87
C GLU A 31 36.37 -37.39 -21.63
N HIS A 32 35.13 -37.02 -21.30
CA HIS A 32 34.39 -35.96 -21.99
C HIS A 32 33.64 -35.07 -21.01
N ASN A 33 34.07 -33.80 -20.93
CA ASN A 33 33.40 -32.78 -20.15
C ASN A 33 32.17 -32.22 -20.87
N LEU A 34 31.08 -32.07 -20.11
CA LEU A 34 29.92 -31.30 -20.54
C LEU A 34 30.27 -29.82 -20.58
N GLN A 35 30.12 -29.20 -21.76
CA GLN A 35 30.20 -27.75 -21.95
C GLN A 35 28.78 -27.17 -21.90
N ASP A 36 28.65 -25.91 -21.49
CA ASP A 36 27.38 -25.16 -21.43
C ASP A 36 26.25 -25.89 -20.68
N ASN A 37 26.61 -26.44 -19.53
CA ASN A 37 25.77 -27.31 -18.73
C ASN A 37 24.94 -26.59 -17.67
N SER A 38 24.96 -25.26 -17.67
CA SER A 38 24.33 -24.44 -16.63
C SER A 38 23.33 -23.46 -17.25
N LEU A 39 22.14 -23.38 -16.65
CA LEU A 39 21.05 -22.51 -17.03
C LEU A 39 20.64 -21.68 -15.82
N MET A 40 20.57 -20.36 -15.99
CA MET A 40 20.05 -19.45 -14.98
C MET A 40 18.63 -19.02 -15.36
N LEU A 41 17.68 -19.26 -14.47
CA LEU A 41 16.28 -18.84 -14.62
C LEU A 41 15.98 -17.77 -13.58
N THR A 42 15.42 -16.65 -14.00
CA THR A 42 15.08 -15.54 -13.12
C THR A 42 13.57 -15.29 -13.13
N VAL A 43 12.97 -15.17 -11.96
CA VAL A 43 11.55 -14.89 -11.77
C VAL A 43 11.41 -13.59 -10.99
N PRO A 44 10.76 -12.55 -11.54
CA PRO A 44 10.51 -11.33 -10.79
C PRO A 44 9.53 -11.61 -9.65
N LEU A 45 9.87 -11.16 -8.44
CA LEU A 45 9.03 -11.28 -7.27
C LEU A 45 8.12 -10.05 -7.17
N MET A 46 6.81 -10.29 -7.22
CA MET A 46 5.81 -9.26 -6.95
C MET A 46 5.26 -9.45 -5.54
N HIS A 47 5.00 -8.34 -4.85
CA HIS A 47 4.41 -8.37 -3.51
C HIS A 47 2.99 -7.85 -3.59
N GLU A 48 2.06 -8.78 -3.43
CA GLU A 48 0.66 -8.44 -3.34
C GLU A 48 0.39 -7.75 -2.00
N VAL A 49 -0.30 -6.62 -2.10
CA VAL A 49 -0.57 -5.69 -1.03
C VAL A 49 -2.03 -5.33 -1.18
N ASP A 50 -2.83 -5.72 -0.19
CA ASP A 50 -4.26 -5.45 -0.16
C ASP A 50 -4.54 -4.42 0.92
N SER A 51 -5.13 -3.29 0.53
CA SER A 51 -5.40 -2.15 1.38
C SER A 51 -6.75 -1.54 1.04
N SER A 52 -7.52 -1.23 2.07
CA SER A 52 -8.82 -0.59 1.94
C SER A 52 -8.87 0.70 2.74
N ILE A 53 -9.54 1.71 2.18
CA ILE A 53 -9.76 3.00 2.82
C ILE A 53 -11.27 3.19 2.94
N THR A 54 -11.76 3.41 4.16
CA THR A 54 -13.15 3.75 4.42
C THR A 54 -13.22 5.14 5.05
N GLY A 55 -14.23 5.91 4.68
CA GLY A 55 -14.44 7.27 5.17
C GLY A 55 -15.88 7.49 5.61
N THR A 56 -16.06 8.22 6.70
CA THR A 56 -17.37 8.69 7.15
C THR A 56 -17.32 10.19 7.41
N VAL A 57 -18.44 10.87 7.14
CA VAL A 57 -18.63 12.29 7.45
C VAL A 57 -19.83 12.43 8.38
N SER A 58 -19.69 13.26 9.41
CA SER A 58 -20.76 13.55 10.36
C SER A 58 -20.84 15.06 10.64
N PRO A 59 -22.02 15.68 10.51
CA PRO A 59 -23.24 15.09 9.97
C PRO A 59 -23.13 14.83 8.45
N SER A 60 -23.91 13.87 7.94
CA SER A 60 -23.95 13.53 6.51
C SER A 60 -24.66 14.57 5.65
N SER A 61 -25.38 15.48 6.30
CA SER A 61 -26.09 16.60 5.70
C SER A 61 -26.13 17.77 6.67
N PHE A 62 -26.17 18.99 6.14
CA PHE A 62 -26.35 20.21 6.90
C PHE A 62 -27.51 21.05 6.35
N ILE A 63 -28.16 21.81 7.21
CA ILE A 63 -29.17 22.79 6.82
C ILE A 63 -28.53 24.17 6.95
N TYR A 64 -28.53 24.93 5.86
CA TYR A 64 -28.15 26.34 5.90
C TYR A 64 -29.16 27.10 6.78
N GLY A 65 -28.74 27.56 7.96
CA GLY A 65 -29.57 28.43 8.81
C GLY A 65 -29.42 28.26 10.32
N GLU A 66 -28.87 27.14 10.82
CA GLU A 66 -28.59 27.00 12.26
C GLU A 66 -27.20 27.58 12.59
N SER A 67 -27.19 28.65 13.37
CA SER A 67 -25.97 29.39 13.74
C SER A 67 -25.28 28.74 14.95
N VAL A 68 -24.02 28.33 14.80
CA VAL A 68 -23.12 28.05 15.92
C VAL A 68 -22.71 29.37 16.61
N ALA A 69 -22.42 29.34 17.91
CA ALA A 69 -22.03 30.52 18.67
C ALA A 69 -20.78 31.20 18.07
N VAL A 70 -20.93 32.48 17.74
CA VAL A 70 -19.95 33.34 17.04
C VAL A 70 -18.63 33.54 17.82
N SER A 71 -18.56 33.09 19.08
CA SER A 71 -17.42 33.35 19.98
C SER A 71 -16.11 32.65 19.61
N GLN A 72 -16.07 31.89 18.50
CA GLN A 72 -14.90 31.11 18.08
C GLN A 72 -14.35 31.47 16.68
N PHE A 73 -15.00 32.38 15.94
CA PHE A 73 -14.64 32.68 14.55
C PHE A 73 -14.54 34.18 14.28
N THR A 74 -13.52 34.58 13.52
CA THR A 74 -13.32 35.96 13.07
C THR A 74 -14.40 36.33 12.05
N LYS A 75 -15.36 37.17 12.44
CA LYS A 75 -16.33 37.78 11.51
C LYS A 75 -15.58 38.63 10.49
N LEU A 76 -15.76 38.33 9.21
CA LEU A 76 -15.58 39.33 8.15
C LEU A 76 -16.73 40.33 8.30
N GLU A 77 -16.40 41.61 8.44
CA GLU A 77 -17.39 42.68 8.59
C GLU A 77 -18.38 42.62 7.40
N ASP A 78 -19.68 42.64 7.72
CA ASP A 78 -20.84 42.72 6.80
C ASP A 78 -21.44 41.44 6.19
N PHE A 79 -21.05 40.21 6.59
CA PHE A 79 -21.73 38.98 6.15
C PHE A 79 -22.29 38.13 7.31
N GLU A 80 -23.56 37.71 7.20
CA GLU A 80 -24.15 36.67 8.07
C GLU A 80 -23.63 35.30 7.64
N CYS A 81 -22.53 34.85 8.26
CA CYS A 81 -21.99 33.51 8.04
C CYS A 81 -22.70 32.49 8.94
N HIS A 82 -23.25 31.43 8.34
CA HIS A 82 -23.68 30.23 9.05
C HIS A 82 -22.53 29.22 9.07
N PHE A 83 -22.24 28.68 10.26
CA PHE A 83 -21.18 27.69 10.46
C PHE A 83 -21.81 26.40 10.97
N GLN A 84 -21.30 25.27 10.50
CA GLN A 84 -21.64 23.96 11.02
C GLN A 84 -20.39 23.09 11.01
N ASP A 85 -20.13 22.45 12.15
CA ASP A 85 -18.98 21.56 12.28
C ASP A 85 -19.19 20.29 11.46
N LEU A 86 -18.17 19.91 10.68
CA LEU A 86 -18.12 18.67 9.91
C LEU A 86 -16.94 17.83 10.39
N ASN A 87 -17.22 16.61 10.83
CA ASN A 87 -16.22 15.64 11.25
C ASN A 87 -16.01 14.61 10.15
N PHE A 88 -14.79 14.53 9.64
CA PHE A 88 -14.36 13.53 8.67
C PHE A 88 -13.51 12.49 9.40
N THR A 89 -13.92 11.23 9.34
CA THR A 89 -13.15 10.10 9.88
C THR A 89 -12.73 9.20 8.73
N LEU A 90 -11.44 8.88 8.67
CA LEU A 90 -10.87 7.99 7.67
C LEU A 90 -10.17 6.82 8.36
N GLN A 91 -10.46 5.61 7.90
CA GLN A 91 -9.86 4.38 8.39
C GLN A 91 -9.12 3.70 7.25
N VAL A 92 -7.83 3.46 7.46
CA VAL A 92 -6.96 2.74 6.52
C VAL A 92 -6.67 1.36 7.10
N LYS A 93 -7.11 0.32 6.40
CA LYS A 93 -6.92 -1.08 6.82
C LYS A 93 -6.07 -1.82 5.80
N GLU A 94 -4.96 -2.39 6.27
CA GLU A 94 -4.15 -3.36 5.55
C GLU A 94 -4.78 -4.75 5.74
N LEU A 95 -5.03 -5.45 4.64
CA LEU A 95 -5.66 -6.77 4.61
C LEU A 95 -4.63 -7.89 4.41
N CYS A 96 -3.42 -7.55 3.93
CA CYS A 96 -2.31 -8.46 3.76
C CYS A 96 -1.29 -8.37 4.92
N SER A 97 -0.49 -9.41 5.11
CA SER A 97 0.56 -9.48 6.14
C SER A 97 1.81 -8.64 5.84
N LYS A 98 1.97 -8.15 4.61
CA LYS A 98 3.10 -7.30 4.23
C LYS A 98 2.78 -5.83 4.50
N ALA A 99 3.61 -5.21 5.34
CA ALA A 99 3.57 -3.78 5.61
C ALA A 99 3.86 -2.99 4.32
N MET A 100 2.99 -2.03 4.03
CA MET A 100 3.15 -1.10 2.91
C MET A 100 3.43 0.31 3.43
N PHE A 101 4.33 1.03 2.78
CA PHE A 101 4.39 2.49 2.89
C PHE A 101 3.34 3.11 1.97
N ALA A 102 2.28 3.65 2.56
CA ALA A 102 1.21 4.30 1.82
C ALA A 102 1.20 5.82 2.07
N SER A 103 0.96 6.57 1.00
CA SER A 103 0.66 8.01 1.06
C SER A 103 -0.67 8.26 0.36
N GLY A 104 -1.43 9.23 0.86
CA GLY A 104 -2.76 9.55 0.33
C GLY A 104 -3.07 11.03 0.43
N LEU A 105 -3.95 11.49 -0.45
CA LEU A 105 -4.46 12.86 -0.47
C LEU A 105 -5.91 12.88 -0.01
N ILE A 106 -6.23 13.78 0.91
CA ILE A 106 -7.62 14.11 1.24
C ILE A 106 -7.90 15.48 0.62
N ASN A 107 -8.78 15.49 -0.36
CA ASN A 107 -9.24 16.72 -0.99
C ASN A 107 -10.52 17.18 -0.30
N ILE A 108 -10.40 18.19 0.56
CA ILE A 108 -11.55 18.91 1.11
C ILE A 108 -11.67 20.20 0.29
N PRO A 109 -12.84 20.56 -0.26
CA PRO A 109 -12.99 21.81 -1.01
C PRO A 109 -12.44 23.01 -0.21
N GLY A 110 -11.39 23.65 -0.72
CA GLY A 110 -10.71 24.78 -0.07
C GLY A 110 -9.57 24.43 0.90
N ILE A 111 -9.29 23.14 1.18
CA ILE A 111 -8.20 22.68 2.08
C ILE A 111 -7.52 21.43 1.50
N LEU A 112 -6.20 21.49 1.28
CA LEU A 112 -5.39 20.33 0.88
C LEU A 112 -4.65 19.76 2.11
N LEU A 113 -4.95 18.52 2.49
CA LEU A 113 -4.29 17.81 3.61
C LEU A 113 -3.47 16.62 3.10
N ASN A 114 -2.16 16.64 3.39
CA ASN A 114 -1.24 15.52 3.12
C ASN A 114 -1.18 14.61 4.35
N ILE A 115 -1.54 13.32 4.19
CA ILE A 115 -1.40 12.32 5.25
C ILE A 115 -0.41 11.24 4.82
N MET A 116 0.59 10.99 5.67
CA MET A 116 1.59 9.96 5.49
C MET A 116 1.45 8.92 6.62
N LYS A 117 1.19 7.66 6.28
CA LYS A 117 1.17 6.56 7.25
C LYS A 117 2.52 5.84 7.19
N ARG A 118 3.32 5.92 8.26
CA ARG A 118 4.54 5.09 8.37
C ARG A 118 4.13 3.66 8.71
N GLY A 119 4.52 2.70 7.89
CA GLY A 119 4.49 1.28 8.26
C GLY A 119 5.43 1.07 9.45
N GLN A 120 4.93 0.43 10.51
CA GLN A 120 5.73 0.07 11.68
C GLN A 120 6.05 -1.42 11.57
N TRP A 121 7.33 -1.75 11.41
CA TRP A 121 7.82 -3.13 11.39
C TRP A 121 7.65 -3.77 12.79
N MET A 122 7.13 -5.00 12.84
CA MET A 122 7.27 -5.90 13.99
C MET A 122 8.26 -7.00 13.63
#